data_AF-A0A0P0MZU7-F1
#
_entry.id   AF-A0A0P0MZU7-F1
#
_cell.length_a   1.000
_cell.length_b   1.000
_cell.length_c   1.000
_cell.angle_alpha   90.00
_cell.angle_beta   90.00
_cell.angle_gamma   90.00
#
_symmetry.space_group_name_H-M   'P 1'
#
loop_
_entity.id
_entity.type
_entity.pdbx_description
1 polymer ?
#
loop_
_entity_poly.entity_id
_entity_poly.type
_entity_poly.pdbx_seq_one_letter_code
_entity_poly.pdbx_strand_id
1 'polypeptide(L)'
;MQAAAAETAALEIRSARLRWVRPLHQINIVGVMGAGKTTLLMKLWALFKRNHRPATSIYFQFERDLLDEFWEAVKSIETPYAYVAIDDISFALSRGDREFLHSLTKIRHLNRRVKKWVVATAMHYGKATLPFLRQSHTKVLLSLVEPEEIESLRWSFTVQALWDYYYVYVSDPLGHWALFNWLGQIFITRIHKPRRVRCWDIVVNGPECV
;
A
#
# COMPACT_ATOMS: atom_id res chain seq x y z
N MET A 1 -20.40 -18.29 17.07
CA MET A 1 -21.07 -17.22 16.31
C MET A 1 -20.12 -16.29 15.53
N GLN A 2 -18.80 -16.29 15.79
CA GLN A 2 -17.82 -15.39 15.12
C GLN A 2 -17.33 -15.84 13.74
N ALA A 3 -17.38 -17.14 13.40
CA ALA A 3 -16.92 -17.64 12.09
C ALA A 3 -17.79 -17.16 10.91
N ALA A 4 -19.09 -16.99 11.14
CA ALA A 4 -20.03 -16.55 10.12
C ALA A 4 -19.79 -15.09 9.68
N ALA A 5 -19.38 -14.20 10.59
CA ALA A 5 -19.09 -12.80 10.27
C ALA A 5 -17.83 -12.64 9.39
N ALA A 6 -16.81 -13.49 9.62
CA ALA A 6 -15.59 -13.51 8.82
C ALA A 6 -15.84 -14.05 7.40
N GLU A 7 -16.78 -14.99 7.24
CA GLU A 7 -17.14 -15.57 5.95
C GLU A 7 -17.99 -14.60 5.10
N THR A 8 -18.85 -13.81 5.73
CA THR A 8 -19.61 -12.72 5.08
C THR A 8 -18.68 -11.61 4.58
N ALA A 9 -17.65 -11.23 5.35
CA ALA A 9 -16.64 -10.24 4.95
C ALA A 9 -15.75 -10.72 3.78
N ALA A 10 -15.46 -12.03 3.72
CA ALA A 10 -14.71 -12.62 2.62
C ALA A 10 -15.51 -12.65 1.29
N LEU A 11 -16.85 -12.65 1.37
CA LEU A 11 -17.73 -12.61 0.19
C LEU A 11 -17.82 -11.20 -0.43
N GLU A 12 -17.75 -10.13 0.37
CA GLU A 12 -17.92 -8.74 -0.12
C GLU A 12 -16.73 -8.20 -0.94
N ILE A 13 -15.52 -8.71 -0.71
CA ILE A 13 -14.34 -8.29 -1.51
C ILE A 13 -14.42 -8.81 -2.94
N ARG A 14 -15.21 -9.87 -3.18
CA ARG A 14 -15.43 -10.39 -4.54
C ARG A 14 -16.34 -9.47 -5.37
N SER A 15 -17.15 -8.61 -4.75
CA SER A 15 -18.09 -7.71 -5.43
C SER A 15 -17.67 -6.24 -5.42
N ALA A 16 -16.81 -5.81 -4.49
CA ALA A 16 -16.19 -4.48 -4.55
C ALA A 16 -15.18 -4.44 -5.71
N ARG A 17 -15.64 -4.03 -6.91
CA ARG A 17 -14.75 -3.68 -8.03
C ARG A 17 -13.83 -2.55 -7.56
N LEU A 18 -12.63 -2.91 -7.08
CA LEU A 18 -11.62 -1.95 -6.63
C LEU A 18 -11.40 -0.89 -7.70
N ARG A 19 -11.95 0.31 -7.44
CA ARG A 19 -11.88 1.43 -8.37
C ARG A 19 -10.56 2.15 -8.15
N TRP A 20 -9.83 2.32 -9.24
CA TRP A 20 -8.55 3.00 -9.26
C TRP A 20 -8.73 4.44 -9.74
N VAL A 21 -8.36 5.41 -8.91
CA VAL A 21 -8.47 6.86 -9.21
C VAL A 21 -7.51 7.27 -10.33
N ARG A 22 -7.89 8.28 -11.12
CA ARG A 22 -7.08 8.87 -12.19
C ARG A 22 -6.86 10.36 -11.91
N PRO A 23 -5.73 10.95 -12.36
CA PRO A 23 -4.61 10.27 -13.03
C PRO A 23 -3.67 9.55 -12.06
N LEU A 24 -3.81 9.78 -10.75
CA LEU A 24 -2.98 9.22 -9.69
C LEU A 24 -3.86 8.58 -8.62
N HIS A 25 -3.54 7.35 -8.23
CA HIS A 25 -4.11 6.69 -7.06
C HIS A 25 -2.98 6.43 -6.06
N GLN A 26 -3.18 6.82 -4.81
CA GLN A 26 -2.18 6.70 -3.74
C GLN A 26 -2.67 5.67 -2.72
N ILE A 27 -1.81 4.72 -2.39
CA ILE A 27 -2.04 3.67 -1.41
C ILE A 27 -0.98 3.79 -0.32
N ASN A 28 -1.42 3.77 0.93
CA ASN A 28 -0.54 3.72 2.07
C ASN A 28 -0.80 2.44 2.85
N ILE A 29 0.25 1.68 3.09
CA ILE A 29 0.23 0.40 3.80
C ILE A 29 1.05 0.59 5.07
N VAL A 30 0.43 0.41 6.23
CA VAL A 30 1.08 0.55 7.54
C VAL A 30 1.08 -0.81 8.22
N GLY A 31 2.21 -1.20 8.78
CA GLY A 31 2.28 -2.31 9.72
C GLY A 31 3.70 -2.67 10.09
N VAL A 32 3.88 -3.45 11.16
CA VAL A 32 5.18 -3.88 11.66
C VAL A 32 5.96 -4.73 10.64
N MET A 33 7.25 -4.93 10.88
CA MET A 33 8.07 -5.85 10.10
C MET A 33 7.44 -7.26 10.09
N GLY A 34 7.49 -7.95 8.95
CA GLY A 34 6.90 -9.29 8.82
C GLY A 34 5.37 -9.34 8.64
N ALA A 35 4.64 -8.22 8.78
CA ALA A 35 3.18 -8.19 8.62
C ALA A 35 2.67 -8.45 7.18
N GLY A 36 3.57 -8.56 6.19
CA GLY A 36 3.22 -8.87 4.80
C GLY A 36 3.05 -7.65 3.88
N LYS A 37 3.67 -6.51 4.20
CA LYS A 37 3.62 -5.27 3.38
C LYS A 37 4.07 -5.51 1.94
N THR A 38 5.26 -6.07 1.75
CA THR A 38 5.81 -6.40 0.43
C THR A 38 4.94 -7.39 -0.33
N THR A 39 4.39 -8.39 0.36
CA THR A 39 3.42 -9.34 -0.22
C THR A 39 2.14 -8.64 -0.69
N LEU A 40 1.64 -7.66 0.07
CA LEU A 40 0.47 -6.89 -0.32
C LEU A 40 0.75 -5.98 -1.52
N LEU A 41 1.90 -5.29 -1.53
CA LEU A 41 2.34 -4.48 -2.67
C LEU A 41 2.31 -5.30 -3.96
N MET A 42 2.88 -6.50 -3.93
CA MET A 42 2.92 -7.40 -5.08
C MET A 42 1.51 -7.87 -5.52
N LYS A 43 0.60 -8.11 -4.58
CA LYS A 43 -0.79 -8.44 -4.90
C LYS A 43 -1.53 -7.28 -5.56
N LEU A 44 -1.34 -6.07 -5.05
CA LEU A 44 -1.97 -4.88 -5.60
C LEU A 44 -1.45 -4.60 -7.01
N TRP A 45 -0.14 -4.79 -7.25
CA TRP A 45 0.43 -4.77 -8.59
C TRP A 45 -0.24 -5.80 -9.51
N ALA A 46 -0.36 -7.05 -9.07
CA ALA A 46 -1.01 -8.10 -9.84
C ALA A 46 -2.44 -7.75 -10.24
N LEU A 47 -3.23 -7.20 -9.31
CA LEU A 47 -4.60 -6.75 -9.55
C LEU A 47 -4.62 -5.58 -10.53
N PHE A 48 -3.69 -4.63 -10.39
CA PHE A 48 -3.57 -3.49 -11.30
C PHE A 48 -3.21 -3.93 -12.72
N LYS A 49 -2.18 -4.76 -12.92
CA LYS A 49 -1.74 -5.32 -14.21
C LYS A 49 -2.81 -6.17 -14.90
N ARG A 50 -3.69 -6.84 -14.13
CA ARG A 50 -4.83 -7.56 -14.69
C ARG A 50 -5.84 -6.62 -15.34
N ASN A 51 -6.05 -5.45 -14.76
CA ASN A 51 -7.06 -4.48 -15.19
C ASN A 51 -6.52 -3.42 -16.16
N HIS A 52 -5.19 -3.33 -16.31
CA HIS A 52 -4.51 -2.30 -17.10
C HIS A 52 -3.33 -2.93 -17.84
N ARG A 53 -3.42 -3.00 -19.17
CA ARG A 53 -2.33 -3.49 -20.04
C ARG A 53 -2.20 -2.56 -21.26
N PRO A 54 -0.98 -2.27 -21.73
CA PRO A 54 0.32 -2.62 -21.11
C PRO A 54 0.61 -1.78 -19.86
N ALA A 55 1.28 -2.35 -18.86
CA ALA A 55 1.62 -1.68 -17.61
C ALA A 55 3.03 -2.06 -17.13
N THR A 56 3.71 -1.12 -16.48
CA THR A 56 5.05 -1.28 -15.88
C THR A 56 4.98 -1.09 -14.37
N SER A 57 5.76 -1.87 -13.65
CA SER A 57 5.96 -1.75 -12.22
C SER A 57 7.39 -1.36 -11.86
N ILE A 58 7.52 -0.50 -10.84
CA ILE A 58 8.79 -0.14 -10.21
C ILE A 58 8.70 -0.53 -8.75
N TYR A 59 9.73 -1.19 -8.24
CA TYR A 59 9.93 -1.41 -6.82
C TYR A 59 11.16 -0.66 -6.33
N PHE A 60 10.99 0.06 -5.23
CA PHE A 60 12.06 0.82 -4.59
C PHE A 60 11.98 0.63 -3.08
N GLN A 61 12.88 -0.15 -2.51
CA GLN A 61 13.14 -0.09 -1.08
C GLN A 61 13.90 1.22 -0.80
N PHE A 62 13.30 2.13 -0.03
CA PHE A 62 13.81 3.49 0.12
C PHE A 62 15.26 3.50 0.61
N GLU A 63 16.15 4.05 -0.20
CA GLU A 63 17.53 4.38 0.16
C GLU A 63 17.86 5.76 -0.43
N ARG A 64 18.41 6.66 0.38
CA ARG A 64 18.52 8.08 -0.02
C ARG A 64 19.47 8.27 -1.21
N ASP A 65 20.54 7.50 -1.23
CA ASP A 65 21.59 7.59 -2.25
C ASP A 65 21.15 7.05 -3.61
N LEU A 66 20.00 6.36 -3.67
CA LEU A 66 19.42 5.79 -4.89
C LEU A 66 18.21 6.58 -5.42
N LEU A 67 17.94 7.77 -4.87
CA LEU A 67 16.80 8.59 -5.28
C LEU A 67 16.88 9.03 -6.74
N ASP A 68 18.06 9.40 -7.23
CA ASP A 68 18.24 9.82 -8.62
C ASP A 68 17.97 8.66 -9.58
N GLU A 69 18.48 7.47 -9.28
CA GLU A 69 18.21 6.25 -10.04
C GLU A 69 16.71 5.91 -10.05
N PHE A 70 16.04 6.06 -8.91
CA PHE A 70 14.59 5.89 -8.82
C PHE A 70 13.84 6.85 -9.73
N TRP A 71 14.22 8.13 -9.76
CA TRP A 71 13.56 9.11 -10.62
C TRP A 71 13.85 8.90 -12.10
N GLU A 72 15.04 8.44 -12.47
CA GLU A 72 15.35 8.04 -13.85
C GLU A 72 14.53 6.83 -14.28
N ALA A 73 14.36 5.83 -13.42
CA ALA A 73 13.45 4.70 -13.67
C ALA A 73 11.99 5.14 -13.87
N VAL A 74 11.51 6.13 -13.09
CA VAL A 74 10.17 6.71 -13.26
C VAL A 74 10.02 7.43 -14.61
N LYS A 75 11.05 8.17 -15.04
CA LYS A 75 11.05 8.91 -16.32
C LYS A 75 11.14 7.98 -17.52
N SER A 76 11.81 6.83 -17.40
CA SER A 76 12.00 5.87 -18.49
C SER A 76 10.78 5.01 -18.83
N ILE A 77 9.71 5.04 -18.01
CA ILE A 77 8.49 4.27 -18.27
C ILE A 77 7.86 4.63 -19.62
N GLU A 78 7.71 3.63 -20.49
CA GLU A 78 7.10 3.82 -21.82
C GLU A 78 5.62 3.43 -21.88
N THR A 79 5.12 2.68 -20.88
CA THR A 79 3.74 2.19 -20.86
C THR A 79 2.76 3.25 -20.35
N PRO A 80 1.46 3.19 -20.74
CA PRO A 80 0.46 4.15 -20.32
C PRO A 80 0.03 3.99 -18.84
N TYR A 81 0.46 2.93 -18.16
CA TYR A 81 0.01 2.56 -16.82
C TYR A 81 1.21 2.17 -15.96
N ALA A 82 1.42 2.88 -14.84
CA ALA A 82 2.54 2.63 -13.94
C ALA A 82 2.06 2.26 -12.54
N TYR A 83 2.72 1.28 -11.93
CA TYR A 83 2.59 0.94 -10.51
C TYR A 83 3.93 1.11 -9.82
N VAL A 84 4.03 2.04 -8.88
CA VAL A 84 5.25 2.36 -8.17
C VAL A 84 5.08 1.92 -6.72
N ALA A 85 5.85 0.92 -6.30
CA ALA A 85 5.93 0.43 -4.93
C ALA A 85 7.15 1.03 -4.24
N ILE A 86 6.94 1.64 -3.08
CA ILE A 86 8.00 2.21 -2.25
C ILE A 86 7.92 1.55 -0.88
N ASP A 87 8.89 0.72 -0.54
CA ASP A 87 8.97 0.06 0.76
C ASP A 87 9.85 0.86 1.72
N ASP A 88 9.63 0.66 3.02
CA ASP A 88 10.43 1.26 4.12
C ASP A 88 10.53 2.81 4.13
N ILE A 89 9.54 3.53 3.58
CA ILE A 89 9.55 5.01 3.53
C ILE A 89 9.52 5.69 4.91
N SER A 90 9.29 4.93 5.98
CA SER A 90 9.37 5.44 7.36
C SER A 90 10.73 6.09 7.68
N PHE A 91 11.82 5.63 7.05
CA PHE A 91 13.15 6.23 7.23
C PHE A 91 13.29 7.60 6.55
N ALA A 92 12.60 7.83 5.43
CA ALA A 92 12.53 9.15 4.78
C ALA A 92 11.84 10.17 5.70
N LEU A 93 10.75 9.73 6.34
CA LEU A 93 9.94 10.58 7.22
C LEU A 93 10.70 11.00 8.48
N SER A 94 11.45 10.09 9.09
CA SER A 94 12.22 10.39 10.31
C SER A 94 13.38 11.35 10.04
N ARG A 95 13.96 11.33 8.83
CA ARG A 95 15.03 12.22 8.40
C ARG A 95 14.55 13.59 7.88
N GLY A 96 13.24 13.77 7.76
CA GLY A 96 12.66 15.03 7.30
C GLY A 96 12.74 15.24 5.79
N ASP A 97 12.80 14.17 4.99
CA ASP A 97 12.84 14.21 3.51
C ASP A 97 11.47 14.59 2.91
N ARG A 98 10.93 15.74 3.33
CA ARG A 98 9.65 16.29 2.86
C ARG A 98 9.65 16.53 1.34
N GLU A 99 10.81 16.84 0.79
CA GLU A 99 11.00 17.06 -0.64
C GLU A 99 10.69 15.80 -1.45
N PHE A 100 11.17 14.63 -1.02
CA PHE A 100 10.87 13.36 -1.67
C PHE A 100 9.36 13.08 -1.69
N LEU A 101 8.70 13.23 -0.55
CA LEU A 101 7.25 13.02 -0.42
C LEU A 101 6.47 13.97 -1.31
N HIS A 102 6.88 15.23 -1.35
CA HIS A 102 6.28 16.23 -2.23
C HIS A 102 6.49 15.88 -3.71
N SER A 103 7.68 15.42 -4.10
CA SER A 103 7.98 14.94 -5.45
C SER A 103 7.12 13.72 -5.83
N LEU A 104 6.84 12.81 -4.91
CA LEU A 104 5.92 11.69 -5.14
C LEU A 104 4.49 12.15 -5.47
N THR A 105 3.99 13.20 -4.82
CA THR A 105 2.66 13.77 -5.18
C THR A 105 2.63 14.35 -6.58
N LYS A 106 3.80 14.74 -7.12
CA LYS A 106 3.98 15.32 -8.44
C LYS A 106 4.43 14.30 -9.49
N ILE A 107 4.56 13.01 -9.16
CA ILE A 107 5.09 11.98 -10.04
C ILE A 107 4.44 11.98 -11.44
N ARG A 108 3.13 12.24 -11.50
CA ARG A 108 2.37 12.31 -12.76
C ARG A 108 2.86 13.37 -13.75
N HIS A 109 3.56 14.39 -13.26
CA HIS A 109 4.09 15.48 -14.07
C HIS A 109 5.49 15.17 -14.62
N LEU A 110 6.18 14.17 -14.08
CA LEU A 110 7.52 13.76 -14.51
C LEU A 110 7.50 12.99 -15.83
N ASN A 111 6.42 12.26 -16.10
CA ASN A 111 6.27 11.52 -17.35
C ASN A 111 4.82 11.56 -17.84
N ARG A 112 4.59 12.36 -18.90
CA ARG A 112 3.27 12.59 -19.50
C ARG A 112 2.74 11.40 -20.32
N ARG A 113 3.58 10.41 -20.63
CA ARG A 113 3.15 9.19 -21.38
C ARG A 113 2.27 8.30 -20.51
N VAL A 114 2.55 8.29 -19.21
CA VAL A 114 1.79 7.51 -18.23
C VAL A 114 0.46 8.19 -17.93
N LYS A 115 -0.62 7.60 -18.42
CA LYS A 115 -2.01 8.07 -18.25
C LYS A 115 -2.55 7.78 -16.85
N LYS A 116 -1.98 6.78 -16.17
CA LYS A 116 -2.40 6.41 -14.82
C LYS A 116 -1.25 5.91 -13.97
N TRP A 117 -1.14 6.51 -12.79
CA TRP A 117 -0.19 6.15 -11.76
C TRP A 117 -0.91 5.50 -10.59
N VAL A 118 -0.34 4.41 -10.08
CA VAL A 118 -0.59 3.93 -8.72
C VAL A 118 0.71 4.07 -7.97
N VAL A 119 0.72 4.84 -6.88
CA VAL A 119 1.85 4.94 -5.97
C VAL A 119 1.44 4.27 -4.67
N ALA A 120 2.11 3.17 -4.33
CA ALA A 120 1.87 2.42 -3.12
C ALA A 120 3.10 2.52 -2.21
N THR A 121 2.88 2.99 -0.99
CA THR A 121 3.94 3.14 0.01
C THR A 121 3.71 2.18 1.16
N ALA A 122 4.79 1.61 1.67
CA ALA A 122 4.78 0.74 2.84
C ALA A 122 5.60 1.35 3.97
N MET A 123 5.03 1.34 5.18
CA MET A 123 5.49 2.07 6.36
C MET A 123 5.41 1.19 7.60
N HIS A 124 6.34 1.35 8.54
CA HIS A 124 6.37 0.60 9.81
C HIS A 124 5.57 1.28 10.92
N TYR A 125 5.52 2.60 10.98
CA TYR A 125 4.97 3.34 12.12
C TYR A 125 3.83 4.29 11.72
N GLY A 126 2.64 4.12 12.30
CA GLY A 126 1.48 4.99 12.04
C GLY A 126 1.68 6.43 12.52
N LYS A 127 2.32 6.63 13.68
CA LYS A 127 2.48 7.96 14.30
C LYS A 127 3.30 8.93 13.45
N ALA A 128 4.36 8.47 12.79
CA ALA A 128 5.22 9.30 11.93
C ALA A 128 4.62 9.59 10.54
N THR A 129 3.52 8.94 10.18
CA THR A 129 3.03 8.86 8.78
C THR A 129 1.66 9.53 8.58
N LEU A 130 1.06 10.08 9.65
CA LEU A 130 -0.31 10.63 9.65
C LEU A 130 -0.59 11.67 8.55
N PRO A 131 0.29 12.67 8.26
CA PRO A 131 0.03 13.61 7.18
C PRO A 131 -0.05 12.94 5.80
N PHE A 132 0.76 11.92 5.58
CA PHE A 132 0.80 11.19 4.31
C PHE A 132 -0.40 10.24 4.18
N LEU A 133 -0.80 9.59 5.28
CA LEU A 133 -2.02 8.78 5.34
C LEU A 133 -3.25 9.58 4.91
N ARG A 134 -3.40 10.82 5.37
CA ARG A 134 -4.56 11.67 5.02
C ARG A 134 -4.70 11.93 3.53
N GLN A 135 -3.60 12.03 2.79
CA GLN A 135 -3.62 12.32 1.35
C GLN A 135 -3.91 11.08 0.48
N SER A 136 -3.71 9.88 1.03
CA SER A 136 -3.90 8.64 0.27
C SER A 136 -5.38 8.32 0.01
N HIS A 137 -5.63 7.80 -1.18
CA HIS A 137 -6.96 7.34 -1.61
C HIS A 137 -7.35 6.02 -0.96
N THR A 138 -6.35 5.16 -0.73
CA THR A 138 -6.49 3.86 -0.09
C THR A 138 -5.52 3.78 1.07
N LYS A 139 -6.03 3.35 2.23
CA LYS A 139 -5.24 3.14 3.44
C LYS A 139 -5.37 1.69 3.84
N VAL A 140 -4.27 1.06 4.23
CA VAL A 140 -4.25 -0.33 4.65
C VAL A 140 -3.46 -0.45 5.93
N LEU A 141 -4.02 -1.14 6.91
CA LEU A 141 -3.38 -1.45 8.18
C LEU A 141 -3.18 -2.97 8.27
N LEU A 142 -1.93 -3.41 8.44
CA LEU A 142 -1.53 -4.82 8.51
C LEU A 142 -1.18 -5.29 9.92
N SER A 143 -1.11 -4.36 10.87
CA SER A 143 -0.92 -4.65 12.29
C SER A 143 -1.48 -3.53 13.13
N LEU A 144 -2.05 -3.88 14.28
CA LEU A 144 -2.51 -2.95 15.29
C LEU A 144 -2.28 -3.62 16.64
N VAL A 145 -1.20 -3.25 17.32
CA VAL A 145 -0.70 -3.98 18.50
C VAL A 145 -1.14 -3.29 19.78
N GLU A 146 -1.11 -1.97 19.78
CA GLU A 146 -1.40 -1.15 20.96
C GLU A 146 -2.76 -0.46 20.80
N PRO A 147 -3.69 -0.56 21.78
CA PRO A 147 -4.96 0.17 21.76
C PRO A 147 -4.78 1.69 21.55
N GLU A 148 -3.68 2.26 22.03
CA GLU A 148 -3.34 3.68 21.92
C GLU A 148 -3.16 4.13 20.46
N GLU A 149 -2.85 3.19 19.54
CA GLU A 149 -2.76 3.49 18.10
C GLU A 149 -4.14 3.82 17.49
N ILE A 150 -5.24 3.34 18.08
CA ILE A 150 -6.61 3.53 17.57
C ILE A 150 -6.94 5.03 17.46
N GLU A 151 -6.64 5.80 18.50
CA GLU A 151 -6.93 7.24 18.53
C GLU A 151 -6.14 7.99 17.43
N SER A 152 -4.92 7.55 17.15
CA SER A 152 -4.10 8.14 16.08
C SER A 152 -4.65 7.83 14.67
N LEU A 153 -5.27 6.66 14.51
CA LEU A 153 -5.77 6.15 13.22
C LEU A 153 -7.23 6.51 12.93
N ARG A 154 -7.96 7.13 13.86
CA ARG A 154 -9.40 7.49 13.71
C ARG A 154 -9.72 8.40 12.52
N TRP A 155 -8.74 9.15 12.02
CA TRP A 155 -8.89 9.99 10.81
C TRP A 155 -8.83 9.17 9.52
N SER A 156 -8.30 7.96 9.61
CA SER A 156 -8.07 7.04 8.50
C SER A 156 -9.08 5.91 8.45
N PHE A 157 -9.66 5.54 9.59
CA PHE A 157 -10.61 4.44 9.73
C PHE A 157 -11.65 4.82 10.79
N THR A 158 -12.86 4.27 10.69
CA THR A 158 -13.85 4.40 11.76
C THR A 158 -13.35 3.72 13.03
N VAL A 159 -13.62 4.30 14.20
CA VAL A 159 -13.22 3.76 15.51
C VAL A 159 -13.72 2.31 15.69
N GLN A 160 -14.95 2.00 15.27
CA GLN A 160 -15.49 0.65 15.35
C GLN A 160 -14.64 -0.35 14.56
N ALA A 161 -14.34 -0.07 13.29
CA ALA A 161 -13.53 -0.95 12.46
C ALA A 161 -12.09 -1.13 12.98
N LEU A 162 -11.54 -0.12 13.66
CA LEU A 162 -10.24 -0.25 14.33
C LEU A 162 -10.30 -1.24 15.50
N TRP A 163 -11.34 -1.18 16.32
CA TRP A 163 -11.56 -2.15 17.39
C TRP A 163 -11.82 -3.55 16.85
N ASP A 164 -12.69 -3.69 15.84
CA ASP A 164 -12.96 -4.97 15.18
C ASP A 164 -11.67 -5.58 14.65
N TYR A 165 -10.84 -4.77 14.00
CA TYR A 165 -9.55 -5.21 13.49
C TYR A 165 -8.54 -5.55 14.59
N TYR A 166 -8.48 -4.76 15.67
CA TYR A 166 -7.63 -5.04 16.83
C TYR A 166 -7.95 -6.43 17.41
N TYR A 167 -9.22 -6.75 17.62
CA TYR A 167 -9.62 -8.06 18.15
C TYR A 167 -9.28 -9.22 17.20
N VAL A 168 -9.48 -9.03 15.89
CA VAL A 168 -9.08 -10.02 14.88
C VAL A 168 -7.56 -10.22 14.86
N TYR A 169 -6.80 -9.13 14.92
CA TYR A 169 -5.33 -9.17 14.86
C TYR A 169 -4.71 -9.79 16.11
N VAL A 170 -5.20 -9.42 17.31
CA VAL A 170 -4.67 -9.95 18.59
C VAL A 170 -5.04 -11.42 18.79
N SER A 171 -6.19 -11.87 18.28
CA SER A 171 -6.59 -13.29 18.37
C SER A 171 -5.82 -14.22 17.43
N ASP A 172 -5.40 -13.73 16.25
CA ASP A 172 -4.57 -14.48 15.30
C ASP A 172 -3.57 -13.56 14.57
N PRO A 173 -2.46 -13.17 15.22
CA PRO A 173 -1.49 -12.24 14.64
C PRO A 173 -0.73 -12.84 13.43
N LEU A 174 -0.68 -14.17 13.33
CA LEU A 174 -0.07 -14.90 12.21
C LEU A 174 -1.04 -15.09 11.04
N GLY A 175 -2.30 -14.67 11.20
CA GLY A 175 -3.32 -14.75 10.19
C GLY A 175 -3.03 -13.93 8.94
N HIS A 176 -2.11 -12.95 9.00
CA HIS A 176 -1.89 -11.95 7.94
C HIS A 176 -3.17 -11.17 7.62
N TRP A 177 -3.87 -10.72 8.65
CA TRP A 177 -5.06 -9.87 8.51
C TRP A 177 -4.68 -8.47 8.02
N ALA A 178 -5.65 -7.81 7.39
CA ALA A 178 -5.52 -6.45 6.90
C ALA A 178 -6.86 -5.72 6.98
N LEU A 179 -6.83 -4.51 7.54
CA LEU A 179 -7.93 -3.56 7.50
C LEU A 179 -7.71 -2.60 6.34
N PHE A 180 -8.63 -2.61 5.39
CA PHE A 180 -8.65 -1.68 4.26
C PHE A 180 -9.60 -0.53 4.53
N ASN A 181 -9.22 0.66 4.10
CA ASN A 181 -10.12 1.75 3.76
C ASN A 181 -9.85 2.10 2.29
N TRP A 182 -10.66 1.54 1.39
CA TRP A 182 -10.57 1.76 -0.04
C TRP A 182 -11.57 2.84 -0.46
N LEU A 183 -11.12 4.08 -0.66
CA LEU A 183 -11.99 5.20 -1.06
C LEU A 183 -13.20 5.40 -0.13
N GLY A 184 -13.04 5.15 1.17
CA GLY A 184 -14.11 5.24 2.17
C GLY A 184 -14.81 3.91 2.47
N GLN A 185 -14.59 2.86 1.66
CA GLN A 185 -15.13 1.52 1.92
C GLN A 185 -14.18 0.77 2.86
N ILE A 186 -14.65 0.46 4.07
CA ILE A 186 -13.84 -0.16 5.11
C ILE A 186 -14.18 -1.65 5.24
N PHE A 187 -13.15 -2.51 5.24
CA PHE A 187 -13.33 -3.96 5.38
C PHE A 187 -12.07 -4.65 5.90
N ILE A 188 -12.25 -5.78 6.58
CA ILE A 188 -11.16 -6.64 7.08
C ILE A 188 -11.02 -7.85 6.15
N THR A 189 -9.79 -8.24 5.84
CA THR A 189 -9.51 -9.40 5.00
C THR A 189 -8.19 -10.07 5.30
N ARG A 190 -8.00 -11.28 4.77
CA ARG A 190 -6.78 -12.05 4.94
C ARG A 190 -5.87 -11.93 3.72
N ILE A 191 -4.58 -11.67 3.95
CA ILE A 191 -3.56 -11.61 2.92
C ILE A 191 -2.87 -12.96 2.81
N HIS A 192 -3.35 -13.80 1.90
CA HIS A 192 -2.68 -15.05 1.54
C HIS A 192 -1.36 -14.83 0.78
N LYS A 193 -0.33 -15.65 0.99
CA LYS A 193 0.86 -15.59 0.12
C LYS A 193 0.50 -15.89 -1.35
N PRO A 194 1.13 -15.23 -2.33
CA PRO A 194 0.91 -15.56 -3.73
C PRO A 194 1.33 -17.01 -4.00
N ARG A 195 0.52 -17.75 -4.77
CA ARG A 195 0.82 -19.15 -5.15
C ARG A 195 2.01 -19.29 -6.11
N ARG A 196 2.40 -18.20 -6.75
CA ARG A 196 3.49 -18.14 -7.73
C ARG A 196 4.35 -16.93 -7.40
N VAL A 197 5.66 -17.10 -7.53
CA VAL A 197 6.63 -16.01 -7.49
C VAL A 197 6.24 -14.97 -8.53
N ARG A 198 6.24 -13.70 -8.15
CA ARG A 198 5.96 -12.58 -9.03
C ARG A 198 7.13 -11.62 -8.96
N CYS A 199 7.50 -11.06 -10.11
CA CYS A 199 8.60 -10.13 -10.21
C CYS A 199 8.11 -8.74 -10.57
N TRP A 200 8.87 -7.75 -10.12
CA TRP A 200 8.74 -6.37 -10.57
C TRP A 200 9.35 -6.24 -11.97
N ASP A 201 8.90 -5.26 -12.76
CA ASP A 201 9.49 -5.03 -14.09
C ASP A 201 10.79 -4.21 -13.97
N ILE A 202 10.88 -3.31 -12.98
CA ILE A 202 12.07 -2.52 -12.66
C ILE A 202 12.27 -2.53 -11.13
N VAL A 203 13.51 -2.70 -10.68
CA VAL A 203 13.90 -2.73 -9.27
C VAL A 203 15.06 -1.77 -9.08
N VAL A 204 14.91 -0.79 -8.20
CA VAL A 204 15.95 0.20 -7.90
C VAL A 204 16.69 -0.18 -6.61
N ASN A 205 16.04 -0.93 -5.71
CA ASN A 205 16.63 -1.52 -4.52
C ASN A 205 15.71 -2.59 -3.93
N GLY A 206 16.27 -3.69 -3.42
CA GLY A 206 15.56 -4.78 -2.74
C GLY A 206 15.25 -6.00 -3.65
N PRO A 207 14.30 -6.87 -3.27
CA PRO A 207 14.09 -8.15 -3.95
C PRO A 207 13.42 -8.00 -5.31
N GLU A 208 13.94 -8.70 -6.32
CA GLU A 208 13.36 -8.71 -7.67
C GLU A 208 12.00 -9.41 -7.72
N CYS A 209 11.85 -10.49 -6.94
CA CYS A 209 10.66 -11.32 -6.93
C CYS A 209 10.24 -11.72 -5.50
N VAL A 210 8.93 -11.84 -5.29
CA VAL A 210 8.29 -12.19 -4.00
C VAL A 210 7.12 -13.15 -4.22
#